data_AF-A8M4U7-F1
#
_entry.id   AF-A8M4U7-F1
#
_cell.length_a   1.000
_cell.length_b   1.000
_cell.length_c   1.000
_cell.angle_alpha   90.00
_cell.angle_beta   90.00
_cell.angle_gamma   90.00
#
_symmetry.space_group_name_H-M   'P 1'
#
loop_
_entity.id
_entity.type
_entity.pdbx_description
1 polymer ?
#
loop_
_entity_poly.entity_id
_entity_poly.type
_entity_poly.pdbx_seq_one_letter_code
_entity_poly.pdbx_strand_id
1 'polypeptide(L)' 'MAGQPDLGRADLVAMLAQLTDRPTDLPERIGSMELAWLVHLVEQRYDRQLDLTDDQLARVRTVDDALAVFQTALTTAADG' A
#
# COMPACT_ATOMS: atom_id res chain seq x y z
N MET A 1 0.74 21.31 -13.49
CA MET A 1 0.22 19.94 -13.49
C MET A 1 0.99 19.15 -12.44
N ALA A 2 0.55 19.18 -11.19
CA ALA A 2 1.05 18.26 -10.17
C ALA A 2 -0.11 17.31 -9.87
N GLY A 3 -0.29 16.32 -10.74
CA GLY A 3 -1.05 15.14 -10.36
C GLY A 3 -0.16 14.41 -9.38
N GLN A 4 -0.23 14.79 -8.10
CA GLN A 4 0.33 13.95 -7.04
C GLN A 4 -0.32 12.57 -7.24
N PRO A 5 0.45 11.49 -7.32
CA PRO A 5 -0.12 10.17 -7.53
C PRO A 5 -0.89 9.85 -6.26
N ASP A 6 -2.19 10.09 -6.29
CA ASP A 6 -3.13 9.69 -5.26
C ASP A 6 -3.04 8.17 -5.21
N LEU A 7 -2.36 7.66 -4.19
CA LEU A 7 -2.30 6.22 -3.95
C LEU A 7 -3.73 5.79 -3.66
N GLY A 8 -4.40 5.26 -4.68
CA GLY A 8 -5.80 4.84 -4.62
C GLY A 8 -5.92 3.31 -4.53
N ARG A 9 -7.10 2.83 -4.13
CA ARG A 9 -7.40 1.38 -4.08
C ARG A 9 -7.07 0.68 -5.40
N ALA A 10 -7.34 1.32 -6.54
CA ALA A 10 -7.06 0.79 -7.86
C ALA A 10 -5.56 0.59 -8.12
N ASP A 11 -4.70 1.48 -7.60
CA ASP A 11 -3.25 1.35 -7.73
C ASP A 11 -2.75 0.16 -6.91
N LEU A 12 -3.18 0.02 -5.65
CA LEU A 12 -2.84 -1.15 -4.82
C LEU A 12 -3.34 -2.47 -5.42
N VAL A 13 -4.55 -2.49 -6.00
CA VAL A 13 -5.09 -3.67 -6.69
C VAL A 13 -4.26 -4.00 -7.94
N ALA A 14 -3.90 -2.99 -8.73
CA ALA A 14 -3.04 -3.17 -9.90
C ALA A 14 -1.64 -3.67 -9.52
N MET A 15 -1.08 -3.15 -8.43
CA MET A 15 0.17 -3.63 -7.85
C MET A 15 0.06 -5.10 -7.45
N LEU A 16 -0.92 -5.46 -6.63
CA LEU A 16 -1.14 -6.85 -6.21
C LEU A 16 -1.36 -7.80 -7.39
N ALA A 17 -2.08 -7.35 -8.43
CA ALA A 17 -2.29 -8.13 -9.65
C ALA A 17 -0.98 -8.44 -10.39
N GLN A 18 0.05 -7.58 -10.32
CA GLN A 18 1.38 -7.87 -10.86
C GLN A 18 2.09 -8.97 -10.07
N LEU A 19 1.86 -9.06 -8.75
CA LEU A 19 2.45 -10.10 -7.90
C LEU A 19 1.79 -11.48 -8.11
N THR A 20 0.46 -11.51 -8.31
CA THR A 20 -0.32 -12.77 -8.41
C THR A 20 -0.56 -13.26 -9.84
N ASP A 21 -0.14 -12.51 -10.87
CA ASP A 21 -0.44 -12.76 -12.29
C ASP A 21 -1.95 -12.96 -12.56
N ARG A 22 -2.82 -12.44 -11.68
CA ARG A 22 -4.27 -12.63 -11.76
C ARG A 22 -5.02 -11.38 -11.25
N PRO A 23 -5.80 -10.69 -12.09
CA PRO A 23 -6.42 -9.40 -11.73
C PRO A 23 -7.70 -9.49 -10.88
N THR A 24 -8.23 -10.67 -10.58
CA THR A 24 -9.58 -10.82 -9.99
C THR A 24 -9.65 -11.71 -8.74
N ASP A 25 -8.64 -12.55 -8.49
CA ASP A 25 -8.60 -13.37 -7.28
C ASP A 25 -7.75 -12.65 -6.22
N LEU A 26 -8.11 -11.39 -5.92
CA LEU A 26 -7.54 -10.75 -4.75
C LEU A 26 -8.16 -11.45 -3.53
N PRO A 27 -7.35 -12.00 -2.62
CA PRO A 27 -7.89 -12.56 -1.42
C PRO A 27 -8.63 -11.43 -0.67
N GLU A 28 -9.82 -11.73 -0.16
CA GLU A 28 -10.56 -10.82 0.72
C GLU A 28 -9.72 -10.41 1.95
N ARG A 29 -8.64 -11.16 2.21
CA ARG A 29 -7.65 -10.94 3.23
C ARG A 29 -6.23 -10.83 2.65
N ILE A 30 -5.57 -9.69 2.86
CA ILE A 30 -4.15 -9.52 2.53
C ILE A 30 -3.31 -10.28 3.55
N GLY A 31 -2.42 -11.16 3.06
CA GLY A 31 -1.41 -11.83 3.88
C GLY A 31 -0.22 -10.94 4.19
N SER A 32 0.54 -11.25 5.24
CA SER A 32 1.74 -10.49 5.63
C SER A 32 2.78 -10.36 4.50
N MET A 33 2.83 -11.34 3.58
CA MET A 33 3.75 -11.30 2.43
C MET A 33 3.31 -10.28 1.37
N GLU A 34 2.03 -10.28 0.99
CA GLU A 34 1.47 -9.29 0.08
C GLU A 34 1.57 -7.88 0.66
N LEU A 35 1.33 -7.75 1.98
CA LEU A 35 1.48 -6.49 2.68
C LEU A 35 2.92 -5.98 2.65
N ALA A 36 3.91 -6.82 2.98
CA ALA A 36 5.32 -6.46 2.94
C ALA A 36 5.76 -6.07 1.52
N TRP A 37 5.27 -6.78 0.51
CA TRP A 37 5.55 -6.45 -0.88
C TRP A 37 4.91 -5.12 -1.31
N LEU A 38 3.67 -4.84 -0.91
CA LEU A 38 3.01 -3.56 -1.14
C LEU A 38 3.77 -2.40 -0.50
N VAL A 39 4.18 -2.54 0.76
CA VAL A 39 5.02 -1.54 1.45
C VAL A 39 6.26 -1.27 0.61
N HIS A 40 7.00 -2.32 0.26
CA HIS A 40 8.25 -2.18 -0.50
C HIS A 40 8.06 -1.49 -1.85
N LEU A 41 6.97 -1.80 -2.57
CA LEU A 41 6.71 -1.19 -3.87
C LEU A 41 6.29 0.29 -3.76
N VAL A 42 5.53 0.65 -2.73
CA VAL A 42 5.21 2.04 -2.43
C VAL A 42 6.49 2.78 -2.05
N GLU A 43 7.35 2.21 -1.21
CA GLU A 43 8.63 2.83 -0.85
C GLU A 43 9.52 3.08 -2.08
N GLN A 44 9.63 2.11 -2.98
CA GLN A 44 10.36 2.27 -4.25
C GLN A 44 9.73 3.34 -5.15
N ARG A 45 8.40 3.41 -5.24
CA ARG A 45 7.69 4.35 -6.13
C ARG A 45 7.80 5.79 -5.66
N TYR A 46 7.70 6.00 -4.35
CA TYR A 46 7.75 7.33 -3.73
C TYR A 46 9.16 7.73 -3.29
N ASP A 47 10.16 6.86 -3.52
CA ASP A 47 11.55 7.02 -3.09
C ASP A 47 11.63 7.44 -1.61
N ARG A 48 10.76 6.84 -0.77
CA ARG A 48 10.60 7.18 0.64
C ARG A 48 10.36 5.94 1.48
N GLN A 49 10.98 5.91 2.65
CA GLN A 49 10.71 4.86 3.63
C GLN A 49 9.39 5.16 4.34
N LEU A 50 8.48 4.19 4.34
CA LEU A 50 7.22 4.27 5.08
C LEU A 50 7.50 3.82 6.51
N ASP A 51 7.46 4.75 7.47
CA ASP A 51 7.62 4.42 8.89
C ASP A 51 6.33 3.78 9.43
N LEU A 52 6.11 2.52 9.08
CA LEU A 52 4.95 1.73 9.51
C LEU A 52 5.37 0.83 10.66
N THR A 53 4.66 0.97 11.78
CA THR A 53 4.85 0.09 12.93
C THR A 53 4.23 -1.28 12.66
N ASP A 54 4.76 -2.31 13.32
CA ASP A 54 4.23 -3.67 13.25
C ASP A 54 2.74 -3.75 13.60
N ASP A 55 2.28 -2.92 14.55
CA ASP A 55 0.88 -2.77 14.92
C ASP A 55 0.02 -2.23 13.76
N GLN A 56 0.55 -1.23 13.03
CA GLN A 56 -0.10 -0.69 11.84
C GLN A 56 -0.16 -1.73 10.72
N LEU A 57 0.87 -2.57 10.57
CA LEU A 57 0.86 -3.65 9.59
C LEU A 57 -0.09 -4.79 10.01
N ALA A 58 -0.14 -5.15 11.29
CA ALA A 58 -1.01 -6.20 11.82
C ALA A 58 -2.50 -5.86 11.74
N ARG A 59 -2.84 -4.57 11.72
CA ARG A 59 -4.21 -4.10 11.52
C ARG A 59 -4.65 -4.21 10.05
N VAL A 60 -3.69 -4.23 9.11
CA VAL A 60 -3.99 -4.32 7.68
C VAL A 60 -4.37 -5.74 7.31
N ARG A 61 -5.68 -5.94 7.14
CA ARG A 61 -6.25 -7.23 6.74
C ARG A 61 -6.83 -7.17 5.34
N THR A 62 -7.01 -5.98 4.78
CA THR A 62 -7.65 -5.76 3.48
C THR A 62 -6.87 -4.70 2.70
N VAL A 63 -7.16 -4.59 1.40
CA VAL A 63 -6.63 -3.50 0.56
C VAL A 63 -7.04 -2.13 1.11
N ASP A 64 -8.23 -2.02 1.68
CA ASP A 64 -8.76 -0.76 2.20
C ASP A 64 -8.01 -0.29 3.46
N ASP A 65 -7.74 -1.23 4.39
CA ASP A 65 -6.88 -0.94 5.53
C ASP A 65 -5.47 -0.54 5.11
N ALA A 66 -4.89 -1.24 4.13
CA ALA A 66 -3.56 -0.94 3.59
C ALA A 66 -3.52 0.49 3.04
N LEU A 67 -4.53 0.83 2.24
CA LEU A 67 -4.71 2.14 1.63
C LEU A 67 -4.80 3.25 2.68
N ALA A 68 -5.63 3.06 3.72
CA ALA A 68 -5.79 4.04 4.78
C ALA A 68 -4.48 4.27 5.55
N VAL A 69 -3.73 3.20 5.82
CA VAL A 69 -2.44 3.27 6.52
C VAL A 69 -1.39 3.97 5.65
N PHE A 70 -1.28 3.61 4.38
CA PHE A 70 -0.31 4.23 3.47
C PHE A 70 -0.62 5.71 3.21
N GLN A 71 -1.88 6.09 3.00
CA GLN A 71 -2.26 7.51 2.87
C GLN A 71 -1.92 8.31 4.12
N THR A 72 -2.17 7.75 5.31
CA THR A 72 -1.81 8.38 6.58
C THR A 72 -0.29 8.56 6.71
N ALA A 73 0.49 7.55 6.33
CA ALA A 73 1.95 7.60 6.37
C ALA A 73 2.54 8.58 5.33
N LEU A 74 1.94 8.64 4.14
CA LEU A 74 2.36 9.57 3.09
C LEU A 74 2.00 11.02 3.43
N THR A 75 0.84 11.27 4.04
CA THR A 75 0.45 12.63 4.46
C THR A 75 1.31 13.12 5.61
N THR A 76 1.54 12.32 6.66
CA THR A 76 2.36 12.75 7.80
C THR A 76 3.81 13.06 7.40
N ALA A 77 4.32 12.45 6.34
CA ALA A 77 5.65 12.71 5.83
C ALA A 77 5.72 13.96 4.91
N ALA A 78 4.58 14.47 4.42
CA ALA A 78 4.51 15.69 3.61
C ALA A 78 4.42 16.96 4.47
N ASP A 79 3.94 16.84 5.70
CA ASP A 79 3.82 17.91 6.70
C ASP A 79 5.13 18.19 7.50
N GLY A 80 6.27 17.60 7.10
CA GLY A 80 7.57 17.68 7.80
C GLY A 80 8.69 18.29 6.97
#